data_AF-A0A7V9CFT8-F1
#
_entry.id   AF-A0A7V9CFT8-F1
#
_cell.length_a   1.000
_cell.length_b   1.000
_cell.length_c   1.000
_cell.angle_alpha   90.00
_cell.angle_beta   90.00
_cell.angle_gamma   90.00
#
_symmetry.space_group_name_H-M   'P 1'
#
loop_
_entity.id
_entity.type
_entity.pdbx_description
1 polymer ?
#
loop_
_entity_poly.entity_id
_entity_poly.type
_entity_poly.pdbx_seq_one_letter_code
_entity_poly.pdbx_strand_id
1 'polypeptide(L)'
;MPAGLALGGVGEDDYGRLVVADTPKLGAGHLLYGLEVVHNDGPWSNPDNFRKINAVLRYSQGSAQNGFNVTALGYTSKGTATNQIATRAVVSGLIGRFDTLDASDGSDSERYSLAADWRRSWSAGVTRANAYVIRNELNLYSNFTYLLDDPVNGDQFEQEDRRVTSGANASHTWLGSWGGRSIENTIGVQLQNDNIQNGLFRNAARQRLSTTRQDHIVESSAGVFIENRTQWLEKFRTVAGVPGDYYRFDVTSDNPANSGVENDTIFNPKLGLIFGPWAKTEYYLNAGGGFHSNDARGTTITLDPGADIGENLSAGPSAWAGAFQGS
;
A
#
# COMPACT_ATOMS: atom_id res chain seq x y z
N MET A 1 -13.87 10.03 -21.81
CA MET A 1 -13.29 9.58 -23.10
C MET A 1 -14.19 10.06 -24.22
N PRO A 2 -13.72 10.20 -25.49
CA PRO A 2 -14.58 10.64 -26.60
C PRO A 2 -15.65 9.60 -26.98
N ALA A 3 -15.39 8.32 -26.69
CA ALA A 3 -16.31 7.19 -26.78
C ALA A 3 -15.91 6.12 -25.75
N GLY A 4 -16.85 5.24 -25.38
CA GLY A 4 -16.54 4.08 -24.55
C GLY A 4 -15.49 3.16 -25.19
N LEU A 5 -14.77 2.43 -24.35
CA LEU A 5 -13.69 1.52 -24.70
C LEU A 5 -14.10 0.08 -24.39
N ALA A 6 -13.86 -0.83 -25.32
CA ALA A 6 -13.88 -2.28 -25.10
C ALA A 6 -12.65 -2.89 -25.78
N LEU A 7 -11.82 -3.61 -25.02
CA LEU A 7 -10.60 -4.27 -25.51
C LEU A 7 -10.59 -5.72 -25.06
N GLY A 8 -10.38 -6.64 -26.00
CA GLY A 8 -10.19 -8.06 -25.72
C GLY A 8 -8.81 -8.52 -26.20
N GLY A 9 -8.18 -9.43 -25.46
CA GLY A 9 -6.93 -10.08 -25.84
C GLY A 9 -6.95 -11.55 -25.44
N VAL A 10 -6.37 -12.39 -26.29
CA VAL A 10 -6.12 -13.81 -26.04
C VAL A 10 -4.67 -14.12 -26.41
N GLY A 11 -4.06 -15.12 -25.78
CA GLY A 11 -2.66 -15.45 -25.97
C GLY A 11 -2.34 -16.91 -25.69
N GLU A 12 -1.05 -17.21 -25.64
CA GLU A 12 -0.54 -18.52 -25.17
C GLU A 12 -0.91 -18.73 -23.69
N ASP A 13 -0.73 -19.96 -23.20
CA ASP A 13 -0.88 -20.29 -21.77
C ASP A 13 -2.25 -19.95 -21.17
N ASP A 14 -3.31 -20.24 -21.94
CA ASP A 14 -4.72 -19.92 -21.64
C ASP A 14 -4.94 -18.44 -21.25
N TYR A 15 -4.10 -17.54 -21.76
CA TYR A 15 -4.24 -16.12 -21.47
C TYR A 15 -5.51 -15.54 -22.10
N GLY A 16 -6.31 -14.87 -21.28
CA GLY A 16 -7.48 -14.11 -21.70
C GLY A 16 -7.62 -12.81 -20.90
N ARG A 17 -7.93 -11.71 -21.59
CA ARG A 17 -8.18 -10.41 -20.96
C ARG A 17 -9.31 -9.67 -21.64
N LEU A 18 -10.20 -9.08 -20.85
CA LEU A 18 -11.23 -8.17 -21.32
C LEU A 18 -11.21 -6.90 -20.48
N VAL A 19 -11.28 -5.75 -21.13
CA VAL A 19 -11.39 -4.43 -20.49
C VAL A 19 -12.57 -3.69 -21.10
N VAL A 20 -13.43 -3.12 -20.25
CA VAL A 20 -14.47 -2.17 -20.66
C VAL A 20 -14.39 -0.92 -19.80
N ALA A 21 -14.55 0.25 -20.39
CA ALA A 21 -14.55 1.51 -19.65
C ALA A 21 -15.33 2.60 -20.40
N ASP A 22 -15.97 3.50 -19.66
CA ASP A 22 -16.57 4.70 -20.25
C ASP A 22 -16.62 5.84 -19.22
N THR A 23 -17.03 7.04 -19.66
CA THR A 23 -17.27 8.19 -18.80
C THR A 23 -18.50 8.99 -19.25
N PRO A 24 -19.71 8.39 -19.24
CA PRO A 24 -20.93 9.11 -19.59
C PRO A 24 -21.20 10.29 -18.66
N LYS A 25 -21.90 11.29 -19.18
CA LYS A 25 -22.51 12.34 -18.36
C LYS A 25 -23.63 11.72 -17.52
N LEU A 26 -23.64 11.99 -16.22
CA LEU A 26 -24.68 11.55 -15.29
C LEU A 26 -25.13 12.75 -14.45
N GLY A 27 -26.35 13.24 -14.67
CA GLY A 27 -26.86 14.44 -14.02
C GLY A 27 -25.96 15.67 -14.27
N ALA A 28 -25.50 16.29 -13.18
CA ALA A 28 -24.62 17.46 -13.22
C ALA A 28 -23.13 17.11 -13.32
N GLY A 29 -22.78 15.82 -13.34
CA GLY A 29 -21.41 15.33 -13.33
C GLY A 29 -21.13 14.30 -14.40
N HIS A 30 -20.02 13.57 -14.20
CA HIS A 30 -19.58 12.47 -15.04
C HIS A 30 -19.39 11.22 -14.18
N LEU A 31 -19.91 10.10 -14.67
CA LEU A 31 -19.67 8.79 -14.09
C LEU A 31 -18.61 8.09 -14.93
N LEU A 32 -17.41 7.94 -14.40
CA LEU A 32 -16.40 7.04 -14.95
C LEU A 32 -16.64 5.64 -14.40
N TYR A 33 -16.65 4.64 -15.27
CA TYR A 33 -16.56 3.24 -14.86
C TYR A 33 -15.52 2.51 -15.69
N GLY A 34 -14.93 1.47 -15.10
CA GLY A 34 -13.99 0.58 -15.76
C GLY A 34 -14.02 -0.80 -15.10
N LEU A 35 -13.93 -1.84 -15.91
CA LEU A 35 -13.86 -3.23 -15.48
C LEU A 35 -12.80 -3.93 -16.34
N GLU A 36 -11.88 -4.64 -15.70
CA GLU A 36 -10.95 -5.57 -16.32
C GLU A 36 -11.15 -6.95 -15.69
N VAL A 37 -11.18 -7.98 -16.53
CA VAL A 37 -11.09 -9.38 -16.12
C VAL A 37 -9.92 -10.02 -16.85
N VAL A 38 -9.14 -10.82 -16.12
CA VAL A 38 -7.97 -11.54 -16.64
C VAL A 38 -8.02 -12.99 -16.17
N HIS A 39 -7.68 -13.90 -17.07
CA HIS A 39 -7.34 -15.29 -16.79
C HIS A 39 -5.96 -15.59 -17.41
N ASN A 40 -5.13 -16.37 -16.72
CA ASN A 40 -3.82 -16.80 -17.22
C ASN A 40 -3.37 -18.06 -16.49
N ASP A 41 -2.97 -19.08 -17.23
CA ASP A 41 -2.41 -20.31 -16.64
C ASP A 41 -0.89 -20.29 -16.57
N GLY A 42 -0.24 -19.45 -17.39
CA GLY A 42 1.21 -19.43 -17.51
C GLY A 42 1.79 -20.71 -18.12
N PRO A 43 3.11 -20.78 -18.35
CA PRO A 43 3.74 -21.89 -19.06
C PRO A 43 3.92 -23.14 -18.17
N TRP A 44 3.20 -23.22 -17.05
CA TRP A 44 3.46 -24.16 -15.97
C TRP A 44 2.73 -25.48 -16.16
N SER A 45 3.35 -26.58 -15.73
CA SER A 45 2.70 -27.90 -15.76
C SER A 45 1.56 -28.01 -14.75
N ASN A 46 1.66 -27.31 -13.61
CA ASN A 46 0.54 -27.03 -12.71
C ASN A 46 0.02 -25.62 -13.06
N PRO A 47 -1.09 -25.50 -13.81
CA PRO A 47 -1.58 -24.20 -14.26
C PRO A 47 -1.80 -23.25 -13.09
N ASP A 48 -1.38 -21.99 -13.22
CA ASP A 48 -1.60 -20.97 -12.18
C ASP A 48 -3.11 -20.71 -11.97
N ASN A 49 -3.94 -20.95 -13.00
CA ASN A 49 -5.38 -20.65 -12.99
C ASN A 49 -5.65 -19.26 -12.42
N PHE A 50 -4.78 -18.31 -12.78
CA PHE A 50 -4.74 -16.98 -12.20
C PHE A 50 -5.90 -16.18 -12.75
N ARG A 51 -6.81 -15.79 -11.87
CA ARG A 51 -7.98 -14.99 -12.20
C ARG A 51 -7.87 -13.67 -11.47
N LYS A 52 -8.11 -12.58 -12.18
CA LYS A 52 -8.09 -11.22 -11.61
C LYS A 52 -9.25 -10.40 -12.13
N ILE A 53 -9.88 -9.65 -11.24
CA ILE A 53 -10.89 -8.65 -11.57
C ILE A 53 -10.45 -7.31 -11.00
N ASN A 54 -10.46 -6.27 -11.83
CA ASN A 54 -10.27 -4.88 -11.44
C ASN A 54 -11.50 -4.08 -11.81
N ALA A 55 -12.01 -3.28 -10.87
CA ALA A 55 -13.15 -2.40 -11.10
C ALA A 55 -12.85 -0.99 -10.56
N VAL A 56 -13.27 0.02 -11.31
CA VAL A 56 -13.28 1.42 -10.88
C VAL A 56 -14.64 2.02 -11.17
N LEU A 57 -15.17 2.76 -10.20
CA LEU A 57 -16.35 3.60 -10.35
C LEU A 57 -16.02 4.96 -9.76
N ARG A 58 -16.23 6.04 -10.52
CA ARG A 58 -15.97 7.40 -10.03
C ARG A 58 -17.04 8.35 -10.52
N TYR A 59 -17.78 8.94 -9.59
CA TYR A 59 -18.64 10.07 -9.90
C TYR A 59 -17.89 11.37 -9.61
N SER A 60 -17.91 12.32 -10.54
CA SER A 60 -17.26 13.62 -10.37
C SER A 60 -18.12 14.77 -10.85
N GLN A 61 -18.10 15.89 -10.12
CA GLN A 61 -18.86 17.09 -10.44
C GLN A 61 -18.02 18.34 -10.19
N GLY A 62 -18.16 19.33 -11.08
CA GLY A 62 -17.44 20.60 -11.01
C GLY A 62 -16.15 20.61 -11.84
N SER A 63 -15.22 21.48 -11.46
CA SER A 63 -13.96 21.76 -12.15
C SER A 63 -12.75 21.27 -11.36
N ALA A 64 -11.56 21.40 -11.95
CA ALA A 64 -10.26 21.13 -11.32
C ALA A 64 -10.01 21.94 -10.04
N GLN A 65 -10.64 23.12 -9.88
CA GLN A 65 -10.45 24.01 -8.73
C GLN A 65 -11.67 24.08 -7.81
N ASN A 66 -12.85 23.66 -8.28
CA ASN A 66 -14.12 23.75 -7.56
C ASN A 66 -14.99 22.53 -7.88
N GLY A 67 -15.04 21.54 -7.00
CA GLY A 67 -15.81 20.33 -7.25
C GLY A 67 -15.58 19.24 -6.23
N PHE A 68 -16.17 18.07 -6.49
CA PHE A 68 -15.93 16.87 -5.71
C PHE A 68 -15.89 15.65 -6.60
N ASN A 69 -15.36 14.57 -6.07
CA ASN A 69 -15.54 13.25 -6.65
C ASN A 69 -15.65 12.20 -5.55
N VAL A 70 -16.33 11.11 -5.87
CA VAL A 70 -16.38 9.90 -5.06
C VAL A 70 -15.90 8.75 -5.94
N THR A 71 -14.89 8.02 -5.49
CA THR A 71 -14.28 6.90 -6.20
C THR A 71 -14.42 5.63 -5.37
N ALA A 72 -14.94 4.57 -5.98
CA ALA A 72 -14.91 3.22 -5.46
C ALA A 72 -14.00 2.36 -6.35
N LEU A 73 -13.09 1.60 -5.73
CA LEU A 73 -12.24 0.62 -6.42
C LEU A 73 -12.52 -0.77 -5.85
N GLY A 74 -12.46 -1.78 -6.72
CA GLY A 74 -12.52 -3.18 -6.35
C GLY A 74 -11.45 -3.97 -7.07
N TYR A 75 -10.76 -4.83 -6.34
CA TYR A 75 -9.74 -5.74 -6.84
C TYR A 75 -9.99 -7.10 -6.20
N THR A 76 -9.93 -8.16 -6.99
CA THR A 76 -9.79 -9.52 -6.48
C THR A 76 -8.86 -10.29 -7.40
N SER A 77 -8.01 -11.13 -6.84
CA SER A 77 -7.23 -12.10 -7.58
C SER A 77 -7.07 -13.39 -6.81
N LYS A 78 -7.04 -14.50 -7.53
CA LYS A 78 -6.69 -15.79 -6.96
C LYS A 78 -5.98 -16.67 -7.98
N GLY A 79 -5.13 -17.56 -7.50
CA GLY A 79 -4.43 -18.53 -8.33
C GLY A 79 -3.64 -19.50 -7.49
N THR A 80 -3.17 -20.57 -8.11
CA THR A 80 -2.01 -21.32 -7.64
C THR A 80 -0.74 -20.54 -7.98
N ALA A 81 0.36 -20.90 -7.33
CA ALA A 81 1.66 -20.28 -7.58
C ALA A 81 2.70 -21.37 -7.80
N THR A 82 3.39 -21.30 -8.94
CA THR A 82 4.62 -22.06 -9.13
C THR A 82 5.77 -21.32 -8.43
N ASN A 83 6.06 -21.72 -7.20
CA ASN A 83 7.12 -21.15 -6.39
C ASN A 83 8.52 -21.57 -6.89
N GLN A 84 9.55 -21.00 -6.25
CA GLN A 84 10.94 -21.45 -6.46
C GLN A 84 11.05 -22.97 -6.37
N ILE A 85 11.90 -23.58 -7.21
CA ILE A 85 12.18 -25.03 -7.22
C ILE A 85 13.67 -25.29 -7.08
N ALA A 86 14.04 -26.36 -6.40
CA ALA A 86 15.45 -26.70 -6.21
C ALA A 86 16.12 -27.13 -7.53
N THR A 87 17.20 -26.44 -7.94
CA THR A 87 17.95 -26.76 -9.18
C THR A 87 18.36 -28.23 -9.27
N ARG A 88 18.70 -28.86 -8.14
CA ARG A 88 19.06 -30.29 -8.08
C ARG A 88 17.92 -31.20 -8.57
N ALA A 89 16.67 -30.85 -8.29
CA ALA A 89 15.50 -31.63 -8.67
C ALA A 89 15.25 -31.55 -10.19
N VAL A 90 15.54 -30.40 -10.80
CA VAL A 90 15.49 -30.22 -12.25
C VAL A 90 16.62 -30.98 -12.95
N VAL A 91 17.86 -30.80 -12.48
CA VAL A 91 19.05 -31.43 -13.09
C VAL A 91 19.02 -32.96 -12.96
N SER A 92 18.49 -33.50 -11.87
CA SER A 92 18.34 -34.94 -11.70
C SER A 92 17.16 -35.54 -12.50
N GLY A 93 16.34 -34.70 -13.14
CA GLY A 93 15.13 -35.12 -13.84
C GLY A 93 13.97 -35.56 -12.94
N LEU A 94 13.99 -35.18 -11.65
CA LEU A 94 12.87 -35.45 -10.74
C LEU A 94 11.63 -34.64 -11.13
N ILE A 95 11.84 -33.39 -11.55
CA ILE A 95 10.83 -32.47 -12.07
C ILE A 95 11.40 -31.71 -13.29
N GLY A 96 10.52 -31.19 -14.13
CA GLY A 96 10.83 -30.26 -15.21
C GLY A 96 11.03 -28.82 -14.75
N ARG A 97 11.49 -27.96 -15.66
CA ARG A 97 11.70 -26.52 -15.40
C ARG A 97 10.40 -25.78 -15.06
N PHE A 98 9.27 -26.25 -15.56
CA PHE A 98 7.95 -25.62 -15.41
C PHE A 98 7.04 -26.36 -14.42
N ASP A 99 7.59 -27.34 -13.70
CA ASP A 99 6.87 -28.09 -12.67
C ASP A 99 6.97 -27.37 -11.32
N THR A 100 6.15 -27.80 -10.36
CA THR A 100 6.19 -27.37 -8.96
C THR A 100 6.45 -28.56 -8.05
N LEU A 101 7.07 -28.31 -6.89
CA LEU A 101 7.22 -29.29 -5.81
C LEU A 101 6.04 -29.27 -4.82
N ASP A 102 5.23 -28.20 -4.84
CA ASP A 102 3.99 -28.10 -4.10
C ASP A 102 2.91 -27.46 -4.99
N ALA A 103 1.96 -28.27 -5.45
CA ALA A 103 0.88 -27.80 -6.33
C ALA A 103 -0.21 -27.03 -5.57
N SER A 104 -0.18 -27.05 -4.24
CA SER A 104 -1.16 -26.38 -3.40
C SER A 104 -0.77 -24.94 -3.04
N ASP A 105 0.45 -24.51 -3.34
CA ASP A 105 0.86 -23.12 -3.16
C ASP A 105 -0.01 -22.16 -4.00
N GLY A 106 -0.13 -20.91 -3.56
CA GLY A 106 -0.98 -19.94 -4.25
C GLY A 106 -1.31 -18.69 -3.44
N SER A 107 -2.23 -17.91 -4.00
CA SER A 107 -2.68 -16.66 -3.38
C SER A 107 -4.17 -16.45 -3.55
N ASP A 108 -4.76 -15.77 -2.57
CA ASP A 108 -6.05 -15.11 -2.64
C ASP A 108 -5.87 -13.67 -2.13
N SER A 109 -6.30 -12.68 -2.90
CA SER A 109 -6.17 -11.29 -2.52
C SER A 109 -7.38 -10.50 -2.97
N GLU A 110 -7.84 -9.61 -2.10
CA GLU A 110 -8.89 -8.66 -2.42
C GLU A 110 -8.60 -7.30 -1.81
N ARG A 111 -9.02 -6.26 -2.53
CA ARG A 111 -8.89 -4.88 -2.08
C ARG A 111 -10.07 -4.06 -2.55
N TYR A 112 -10.77 -3.45 -1.61
CA TYR A 112 -11.87 -2.54 -1.89
C TYR A 112 -11.55 -1.19 -1.27
N SER A 113 -11.78 -0.11 -2.01
CA SER A 113 -11.64 1.23 -1.46
C SER A 113 -12.82 2.11 -1.83
N LEU A 114 -13.12 3.04 -0.92
CA LEU A 114 -14.05 4.13 -1.15
C LEU A 114 -13.36 5.41 -0.70
N ALA A 115 -13.30 6.40 -1.58
CA ALA A 115 -12.68 7.69 -1.31
C ALA A 115 -13.57 8.82 -1.83
N ALA A 116 -13.58 9.94 -1.11
CA ALA A 116 -14.21 11.17 -1.54
C ALA A 116 -13.17 12.30 -1.47
N ASP A 117 -13.05 13.07 -2.55
CA ASP A 117 -12.28 14.31 -2.55
C ASP A 117 -13.20 15.50 -2.81
N TRP A 118 -12.90 16.61 -2.13
CA TRP A 118 -13.57 17.87 -2.31
C TRP A 118 -12.55 19.00 -2.41
N ARG A 119 -12.84 19.98 -3.27
CA ARG A 119 -12.00 21.14 -3.50
C ARG A 119 -12.83 22.38 -3.76
N ARG A 120 -12.42 23.50 -3.19
CA ARG A 120 -13.11 24.77 -3.30
C ARG A 120 -12.10 25.91 -3.32
N SER A 121 -12.22 26.77 -4.33
CA SER A 121 -11.53 28.04 -4.39
C SER A 121 -12.38 29.12 -3.73
N TRP A 122 -11.69 30.01 -3.02
CA TRP A 122 -12.23 31.18 -2.36
C TRP A 122 -11.55 32.42 -2.95
N SER A 123 -11.97 33.62 -2.53
CA SER A 123 -11.36 34.87 -2.97
C SER A 123 -9.87 34.98 -2.62
N ALA A 124 -9.44 34.34 -1.54
CA ALA A 124 -8.08 34.45 -1.00
C ALA A 124 -7.35 33.10 -0.82
N GLY A 125 -7.87 32.01 -1.39
CA GLY A 125 -7.25 30.70 -1.17
C GLY A 125 -8.01 29.51 -1.74
N VAL A 126 -7.50 28.31 -1.46
CA VAL A 126 -8.08 27.04 -1.88
C VAL A 126 -8.15 26.09 -0.70
N THR A 127 -9.33 25.52 -0.43
CA THR A 127 -9.48 24.40 0.50
C THR A 127 -9.54 23.09 -0.25
N ARG A 128 -8.87 22.07 0.27
CA ARG A 128 -8.98 20.68 -0.17
C ARG A 128 -9.30 19.80 1.03
N ALA A 129 -10.17 18.82 0.85
CA ALA A 129 -10.43 17.80 1.83
C ALA A 129 -10.60 16.46 1.14
N ASN A 130 -10.14 15.37 1.76
CA ASN A 130 -10.44 14.03 1.31
C ASN A 130 -10.67 13.09 2.49
N ALA A 131 -11.45 12.05 2.26
CA ALA A 131 -11.63 10.96 3.21
C ALA A 131 -11.67 9.63 2.46
N TYR A 132 -11.20 8.56 3.10
CA TYR A 132 -11.14 7.24 2.48
C TYR A 132 -11.27 6.12 3.49
N VAL A 133 -11.72 4.97 3.00
CA VAL A 133 -11.64 3.67 3.66
C VAL A 133 -11.15 2.64 2.65
N ILE A 134 -10.27 1.74 3.07
CA ILE A 134 -9.69 0.67 2.27
C ILE A 134 -9.78 -0.60 3.10
N ARG A 135 -10.43 -1.64 2.58
CA ARG A 135 -10.34 -3.00 3.11
C ARG A 135 -9.42 -3.79 2.19
N ASN A 136 -8.42 -4.42 2.77
CA ASN A 136 -7.46 -5.28 2.08
C ASN A 136 -7.41 -6.64 2.78
N GLU A 137 -7.40 -7.71 2.00
CA GLU A 137 -7.20 -9.06 2.46
C GLU A 137 -6.22 -9.75 1.52
N LEU A 138 -5.25 -10.43 2.11
CA LEU A 138 -4.23 -11.20 1.43
C LEU A 138 -4.06 -12.52 2.18
N ASN A 139 -4.10 -13.60 1.43
CA ASN A 139 -3.78 -14.92 1.91
C ASN A 139 -2.78 -15.57 0.95
N LEU A 140 -1.60 -15.93 1.45
CA LEU A 140 -0.52 -16.56 0.68
C LEU A 140 -0.23 -17.94 1.25
N TYR A 141 -0.10 -18.93 0.37
CA TYR A 141 0.33 -20.27 0.68
C TYR A 141 1.65 -20.54 -0.03
N SER A 142 2.69 -20.83 0.75
CA SER A 142 4.04 -21.02 0.24
C SER A 142 4.72 -22.19 0.91
N ASN A 143 5.55 -22.92 0.16
CA ASN A 143 6.36 -24.00 0.67
C ASN A 143 7.78 -23.94 0.10
N PHE A 144 8.71 -23.34 0.85
CA PHE A 144 10.08 -23.11 0.38
C PHE A 144 11.06 -24.21 0.76
N THR A 145 10.81 -24.89 1.88
CA THR A 145 11.68 -25.94 2.44
C THR A 145 11.13 -27.36 2.19
N TYR A 146 9.87 -27.46 1.78
CA TYR A 146 9.13 -28.67 1.40
C TYR A 146 8.95 -29.68 2.53
N LEU A 147 10.03 -30.36 2.91
CA LEU A 147 10.06 -31.48 3.85
C LEU A 147 11.33 -31.41 4.74
N LEU A 148 12.01 -30.27 4.79
CA LEU A 148 13.23 -30.09 5.55
C LEU A 148 12.96 -30.10 7.06
N ASP A 149 11.90 -29.39 7.48
CA ASP A 149 11.61 -29.14 8.90
C ASP A 149 10.58 -30.16 9.45
N ASP A 150 9.56 -30.51 8.66
CA ASP A 150 8.55 -31.52 8.95
C ASP A 150 8.40 -32.50 7.78
N PRO A 151 9.14 -33.62 7.80
CA PRO A 151 9.08 -34.63 6.74
C PRO A 151 7.77 -35.45 6.73
N VAL A 152 6.87 -35.27 7.70
CA VAL A 152 5.60 -36.00 7.80
C VAL A 152 4.46 -35.22 7.15
N ASN A 153 4.30 -33.96 7.51
CA ASN A 153 3.19 -33.10 7.04
C ASN A 153 3.62 -32.09 5.97
N GLY A 154 4.91 -31.80 5.87
CA GLY A 154 5.46 -30.74 5.02
C GLY A 154 5.59 -29.39 5.73
N ASP A 155 6.29 -28.50 5.03
CA ASP A 155 6.71 -27.19 5.54
C ASP A 155 5.91 -26.03 4.96
N GLN A 156 4.76 -26.30 4.33
CA GLN A 156 3.91 -25.24 3.81
C GLN A 156 3.45 -24.34 4.96
N PHE A 157 3.39 -23.04 4.68
CA PHE A 157 2.87 -22.05 5.61
C PHE A 157 1.88 -21.12 4.92
N GLU A 158 1.02 -20.52 5.75
CA GLU A 158 0.00 -19.55 5.34
C GLU A 158 0.31 -18.18 5.95
N GLN A 159 0.39 -17.15 5.11
CA GLN A 159 0.48 -15.76 5.53
C GLN A 159 -0.85 -15.07 5.27
N GLU A 160 -1.54 -14.70 6.35
CA GLU A 160 -2.79 -13.97 6.33
C GLU A 160 -2.56 -12.51 6.73
N ASP A 161 -3.07 -11.57 5.96
CA ASP A 161 -3.13 -10.15 6.29
C ASP A 161 -4.51 -9.59 5.92
N ARG A 162 -5.30 -9.23 6.92
CA ARG A 162 -6.57 -8.54 6.76
C ARG A 162 -6.48 -7.18 7.43
N ARG A 163 -6.71 -6.11 6.68
CA ARG A 163 -6.66 -4.76 7.22
C ARG A 163 -7.76 -3.85 6.71
N VAL A 164 -8.24 -2.99 7.60
CA VAL A 164 -9.08 -1.85 7.26
C VAL A 164 -8.34 -0.58 7.60
N THR A 165 -7.98 0.18 6.58
CA THR A 165 -7.39 1.51 6.71
C THR A 165 -8.47 2.56 6.50
N SER A 166 -8.57 3.55 7.36
CA SER A 166 -9.40 4.72 7.18
C SER A 166 -8.59 5.98 7.39
N GLY A 167 -8.93 7.05 6.67
CA GLY A 167 -8.22 8.31 6.82
C GLY A 167 -9.00 9.51 6.33
N ALA A 168 -8.60 10.68 6.83
CA ALA A 168 -9.17 11.95 6.45
C ALA A 168 -8.10 13.04 6.47
N ASN A 169 -8.05 13.86 5.43
CA ASN A 169 -7.14 14.99 5.33
C ASN A 169 -7.90 16.26 4.97
N ALA A 170 -7.43 17.39 5.49
CA ALA A 170 -7.91 18.69 5.09
C ALA A 170 -6.75 19.68 5.04
N SER A 171 -6.77 20.57 4.06
CA SER A 171 -5.79 21.65 3.93
C SER A 171 -6.43 22.91 3.40
N HIS A 172 -5.86 24.05 3.80
CA HIS A 172 -6.21 25.34 3.24
C HIS A 172 -4.94 26.08 2.85
N THR A 173 -4.91 26.55 1.61
CA THR A 173 -3.82 27.35 1.05
C THR A 173 -4.28 28.78 0.85
N TRP A 174 -3.63 29.74 1.51
CA TRP A 174 -3.77 31.16 1.23
C TRP A 174 -2.83 31.57 0.11
N LEU A 175 -3.38 32.27 -0.88
CA LEU A 175 -2.62 32.86 -1.98
C LEU A 175 -2.46 34.35 -1.72
N GLY A 176 -1.24 34.85 -1.73
CA GLY A 176 -0.99 36.26 -1.43
C GLY A 176 0.31 36.78 -2.00
N SER A 177 0.63 38.01 -1.59
CA SER A 177 1.90 38.65 -1.91
C SER A 177 2.50 39.32 -0.69
N TRP A 178 3.81 39.18 -0.49
CA TRP A 178 4.53 39.86 0.57
C TRP A 178 5.80 40.48 0.00
N GLY A 179 6.01 41.78 0.21
CA GLY A 179 7.16 42.50 -0.35
C GLY A 179 7.25 42.41 -1.89
N GLY A 180 6.11 42.38 -2.59
CA GLY A 180 6.05 42.22 -4.04
C GLY A 180 6.29 40.80 -4.57
N ARG A 181 6.46 39.81 -3.68
CA ARG A 181 6.70 38.41 -4.04
C ARG A 181 5.45 37.57 -3.85
N SER A 182 5.19 36.64 -4.76
CA SER A 182 4.10 35.68 -4.63
C SER A 182 4.40 34.70 -3.50
N ILE A 183 3.44 34.52 -2.59
CA ILE A 183 3.53 33.59 -1.46
C ILE A 183 2.28 32.73 -1.40
N GLU A 184 2.49 31.44 -1.15
CA GLU A 184 1.44 30.49 -0.80
C GLU A 184 1.74 29.96 0.60
N ASN A 185 0.77 30.04 1.50
CA ASN A 185 0.88 29.44 2.83
C ASN A 185 -0.19 28.36 2.94
N THR A 186 0.20 27.15 3.31
CA THR A 186 -0.72 26.03 3.50
C THR A 186 -0.66 25.58 4.95
N ILE A 187 -1.83 25.37 5.55
CA ILE A 187 -1.97 24.56 6.75
C ILE A 187 -2.75 23.30 6.40
N GLY A 188 -2.42 22.18 7.03
CA GLY A 188 -3.21 20.98 6.89
C GLY A 188 -3.16 20.06 8.10
N VAL A 189 -4.13 19.16 8.11
CA VAL A 189 -4.31 18.09 9.09
C VAL A 189 -4.49 16.76 8.36
N GLN A 190 -3.97 15.71 8.95
CA GLN A 190 -4.03 14.34 8.43
C GLN A 190 -4.37 13.40 9.57
N LEU A 191 -5.32 12.50 9.35
CA LEU A 191 -5.73 11.48 10.32
C LEU A 191 -5.75 10.14 9.61
N GLN A 192 -5.20 9.11 10.24
CA GLN A 192 -5.27 7.74 9.73
C GLN A 192 -5.47 6.74 10.88
N ASN A 193 -6.21 5.67 10.59
CA ASN A 193 -6.38 4.52 11.47
C ASN A 193 -6.30 3.24 10.63
N ASP A 194 -5.44 2.32 11.04
CA ASP A 194 -5.27 1.00 10.46
C ASP A 194 -5.64 -0.04 11.51
N ASN A 195 -6.65 -0.86 11.20
CA ASN A 195 -7.04 -2.02 12.00
C ASN A 195 -6.64 -3.28 11.23
N ILE A 196 -5.65 -3.98 11.75
CA ILE A 196 -4.90 -5.01 11.04
C ILE A 196 -4.99 -6.32 11.82
N GLN A 197 -5.29 -7.41 11.14
CA GLN A 197 -5.22 -8.79 11.64
C GLN A 197 -4.21 -9.53 10.78
N ASN A 198 -3.13 -9.98 11.40
CA ASN A 198 -2.08 -10.74 10.74
C ASN A 198 -2.00 -12.14 11.32
N GLY A 199 -1.65 -13.10 10.47
CA GLY A 199 -1.50 -14.49 10.85
C GLY A 199 -0.38 -15.18 10.08
N LEU A 200 0.32 -16.05 10.79
CA LEU A 200 1.27 -17.00 10.23
C LEU A 200 0.94 -18.39 10.77
N PHE A 201 0.61 -19.31 9.89
CA PHE A 201 0.15 -20.65 10.26
C PHE A 201 0.99 -21.71 9.55
N ARG A 202 1.30 -22.80 10.25
CA ARG A 202 1.75 -24.03 9.59
C ARG A 202 0.57 -24.65 8.87
N ASN A 203 0.82 -25.17 7.68
CA ASN A 203 -0.21 -25.60 6.77
C ASN A 203 0.23 -26.87 6.03
N ALA A 204 -0.71 -27.70 5.60
CA ALA A 204 -0.49 -28.72 4.59
C ALA A 204 -1.67 -28.75 3.63
N ALA A 205 -1.39 -28.55 2.34
CA ALA A 205 -2.42 -28.52 1.29
C ALA A 205 -3.58 -27.55 1.60
N ARG A 206 -3.23 -26.33 2.07
CA ARG A 206 -4.18 -25.28 2.48
C ARG A 206 -5.08 -25.64 3.68
N GLN A 207 -4.76 -26.67 4.46
CA GLN A 207 -5.34 -26.95 5.77
C GLN A 207 -4.39 -26.51 6.91
N ARG A 208 -4.81 -25.53 7.72
CA ARG A 208 -4.06 -25.08 8.90
C ARG A 208 -3.81 -26.22 9.88
N LEU A 209 -2.56 -26.42 10.24
CA LEU A 209 -2.11 -27.41 11.21
C LEU A 209 -1.90 -26.79 12.59
N SER A 210 -1.27 -25.62 12.65
CA SER A 210 -1.01 -24.89 13.89
C SER A 210 -0.79 -23.40 13.63
N THR A 211 -0.97 -22.58 14.67
CA THR A 211 -0.63 -21.16 14.65
C THR A 211 0.82 -20.97 15.06
N THR A 212 1.62 -20.32 14.22
CA THR A 212 2.95 -19.83 14.58
C THR A 212 2.83 -18.47 15.25
N ARG A 213 1.99 -17.60 14.68
CA ARG A 213 1.74 -16.26 15.19
C ARG A 213 0.39 -15.74 14.73
N GLN A 214 -0.32 -15.04 15.60
CA GLN A 214 -1.51 -14.30 15.23
C GLN A 214 -1.62 -13.00 16.05
N ASP A 215 -1.75 -11.86 15.36
CA ASP A 215 -1.80 -10.55 16.00
C ASP A 215 -2.98 -9.73 15.50
N HIS A 216 -3.57 -8.95 16.41
CA HIS A 216 -4.45 -7.83 16.11
C HIS A 216 -3.72 -6.53 16.44
N ILE A 217 -3.62 -5.64 15.47
CA ILE A 217 -2.86 -4.39 15.56
C ILE A 217 -3.81 -3.24 15.23
N VAL A 218 -3.83 -2.22 16.07
CA VAL A 218 -4.46 -0.93 15.76
C VAL A 218 -3.38 0.14 15.77
N GLU A 219 -3.08 0.66 14.58
CA GLU A 219 -2.19 1.81 14.39
C GLU A 219 -3.04 3.05 14.11
N SER A 220 -2.72 4.17 14.74
CA SER A 220 -3.42 5.43 14.52
C SER A 220 -2.43 6.58 14.46
N SER A 221 -2.65 7.50 13.54
CA SER A 221 -1.82 8.69 13.41
C SER A 221 -2.64 9.97 13.27
N ALA A 222 -2.07 11.05 13.81
CA ALA A 222 -2.59 12.40 13.67
C ALA A 222 -1.43 13.34 13.33
N GLY A 223 -1.52 13.95 12.16
CA GLY A 223 -0.52 14.86 11.62
C GLY A 223 -1.06 16.27 11.45
N VAL A 224 -0.22 17.26 11.72
CA VAL A 224 -0.44 18.66 11.35
C VAL A 224 0.77 19.17 10.59
N PHE A 225 0.54 20.05 9.62
CA PHE A 225 1.66 20.68 8.91
C PHE A 225 1.37 22.12 8.55
N ILE A 226 2.46 22.89 8.46
CA ILE A 226 2.48 24.20 7.83
C ILE A 226 3.50 24.14 6.70
N GLU A 227 3.15 24.69 5.55
CA GLU A 227 4.02 24.84 4.40
C GLU A 227 3.99 26.29 3.89
N ASN A 228 5.15 26.83 3.56
CA ASN A 228 5.31 28.10 2.88
C ASN A 228 6.00 27.87 1.53
N ARG A 229 5.40 28.37 0.46
CA ARG A 229 6.03 28.51 -0.84
C ARG A 229 6.20 29.98 -1.16
N THR A 230 7.43 30.39 -1.45
CA THR A 230 7.74 31.78 -1.80
C THR A 230 8.48 31.85 -3.13
N GLN A 231 7.94 32.63 -4.07
CA GLN A 231 8.62 32.99 -5.31
C GLN A 231 9.49 34.23 -5.07
N TRP A 232 10.78 34.04 -4.81
CA TRP A 232 11.69 35.12 -4.44
C TRP A 232 12.12 35.96 -5.65
N LEU A 233 12.41 35.30 -6.76
CA LEU A 233 12.84 35.87 -8.04
C LEU A 233 12.19 35.06 -9.17
N GLU A 234 12.21 35.54 -10.42
CA GLU A 234 11.66 34.82 -11.59
C GLU A 234 12.14 33.35 -11.66
N LYS A 235 13.41 33.11 -11.33
CA LYS A 235 14.06 31.79 -11.43
C LYS A 235 14.48 31.20 -10.09
N PHE A 236 13.90 31.66 -8.98
CA PHE A 236 14.20 31.13 -7.67
C PHE A 236 12.96 31.12 -6.77
N ARG A 237 12.62 29.94 -6.28
CA ARG A 237 11.55 29.73 -5.31
C ARG A 237 11.98 28.78 -4.20
N THR A 238 11.39 28.94 -3.03
CA THR A 238 11.56 28.00 -1.91
C THR A 238 10.24 27.36 -1.54
N VAL A 239 10.32 26.16 -1.01
CA VAL A 239 9.23 25.48 -0.30
C VAL A 239 9.79 25.05 1.05
N ALA A 240 9.22 25.55 2.14
CA ALA A 240 9.60 25.20 3.50
C ALA A 240 8.39 24.63 4.21
N GLY A 241 8.53 23.45 4.83
CA GLY A 241 7.44 22.75 5.49
C GLY A 241 7.85 22.22 6.86
N VAL A 242 6.92 22.23 7.80
CA VAL A 242 7.11 21.65 9.14
C VAL A 242 5.90 20.75 9.43
N PRO A 243 5.99 19.44 9.15
CA PRO A 243 5.08 18.43 9.65
C PRO A 243 5.41 18.07 11.10
N GLY A 244 4.36 17.83 11.88
CA GLY A 244 4.40 17.20 13.19
C GLY A 244 3.37 16.08 13.23
N ASP A 245 3.81 14.85 13.50
CA ASP A 245 2.99 13.66 13.46
C ASP A 245 3.04 12.93 14.81
N TYR A 246 1.89 12.49 15.29
CA TYR A 246 1.73 11.64 16.47
C TYR A 246 1.25 10.26 16.02
N TYR A 247 1.85 9.21 16.58
CA TYR A 247 1.49 7.81 16.33
C TYR A 247 1.11 7.10 17.63
N ARG A 248 0.12 6.20 17.54
CA ARG A 248 -0.24 5.25 18.60
C ARG A 248 -0.33 3.86 17.98
N PHE A 249 0.37 2.91 18.58
CA PHE A 249 0.35 1.49 18.23
C PHE A 249 -0.24 0.69 19.38
N ASP A 250 -1.18 -0.19 19.08
CA ASP A 250 -1.85 -1.05 20.05
C ASP A 250 -1.86 -2.48 19.50
N VAL A 251 -1.05 -3.34 20.10
CA VAL A 251 -0.78 -4.69 19.62
C VAL A 251 -1.35 -5.69 20.62
N THR A 252 -2.25 -6.54 20.15
CA THR A 252 -2.74 -7.72 20.86
C THR A 252 -2.26 -8.96 20.12
N SER A 253 -1.24 -9.62 20.67
CA SER A 253 -0.66 -10.85 20.15
C SER A 253 -1.26 -12.08 20.84
N ASP A 254 -1.19 -13.24 20.18
CA ASP A 254 -1.51 -14.55 20.76
C ASP A 254 -0.61 -14.93 21.95
N ASN A 255 0.60 -14.39 22.00
CA ASN A 255 1.46 -14.38 23.18
C ASN A 255 1.31 -13.06 23.96
N PRO A 256 0.70 -13.06 25.16
CA PRO A 256 0.49 -11.84 25.95
C PRO A 256 1.77 -11.04 26.26
N ALA A 257 2.94 -11.69 26.27
CA ALA A 257 4.22 -11.00 26.47
C ALA A 257 4.63 -10.10 25.29
N ASN A 258 4.05 -10.32 24.11
CA ASN A 258 4.28 -9.53 22.89
C ASN A 258 3.18 -8.47 22.64
N SER A 259 2.22 -8.34 23.56
CA SER A 259 1.15 -7.34 23.50
C SER A 259 1.54 -6.05 24.22
N GLY A 260 1.02 -4.92 23.77
CA GLY A 260 1.32 -3.63 24.39
C GLY A 260 0.78 -2.42 23.62
N VAL A 261 0.88 -1.26 24.25
CA VAL A 261 0.53 0.04 23.64
C VAL A 261 1.75 0.93 23.69
N GLU A 262 2.14 1.47 22.53
CA GLU A 262 3.24 2.42 22.38
C GLU A 262 2.78 3.68 21.64
N ASN A 263 3.47 4.79 21.86
CA ASN A 263 3.19 6.05 21.18
C ASN A 263 4.48 6.83 20.91
N ASP A 264 4.45 7.65 19.86
CA ASP A 264 5.58 8.51 19.52
C ASP A 264 5.13 9.79 18.82
N THR A 265 6.00 10.80 18.83
CA THR A 265 5.79 12.07 18.13
C THR A 265 7.05 12.48 17.39
N ILE A 266 6.89 12.86 16.12
CA ILE A 266 7.98 13.29 15.27
C ILE A 266 7.73 14.67 14.67
N PHE A 267 8.79 15.48 14.64
CA PHE A 267 8.84 16.75 13.94
C PHE A 267 9.92 16.68 12.86
N ASN A 268 9.55 16.96 11.61
CA ASN A 268 10.44 16.68 10.49
C ASN A 268 10.50 17.84 9.49
N PRO A 269 11.22 18.94 9.80
CA PRO A 269 11.28 20.11 8.94
C PRO A 269 11.92 19.79 7.58
N LYS A 270 11.37 20.39 6.52
CA LYS A 270 11.80 20.18 5.13
C LYS A 270 11.98 21.51 4.43
N LEU A 271 13.00 21.61 3.60
CA LEU A 271 13.34 22.76 2.78
C LEU A 271 13.71 22.32 1.37
N GLY A 272 13.00 22.84 0.38
CA GLY A 272 13.32 22.74 -1.03
C GLY A 272 13.71 24.11 -1.60
N LEU A 273 14.85 24.16 -2.27
CA LEU A 273 15.33 25.30 -3.06
C LEU A 273 15.22 24.92 -4.53
N ILE A 274 14.45 25.69 -5.29
CA ILE A 274 14.19 25.40 -6.70
C ILE A 274 14.67 26.57 -7.55
N PHE A 275 15.50 26.23 -8.53
CA PHE A 275 16.21 27.16 -9.39
C PHE A 275 15.80 26.93 -10.85
N GLY A 276 15.41 27.98 -11.56
CA GLY A 276 15.04 27.95 -12.98
C GLY A 276 13.55 28.22 -13.24
N PRO A 277 13.05 27.92 -14.46
CA PRO A 277 13.75 27.20 -15.52
C PRO A 277 14.78 28.04 -16.32
N TRP A 278 15.89 27.43 -16.75
CA TRP A 278 16.80 27.92 -17.80
C TRP A 278 16.80 26.96 -18.97
N ALA A 279 16.43 27.42 -20.17
CA ALA A 279 16.37 26.56 -21.36
C ALA A 279 15.59 25.23 -21.12
N LYS A 280 14.46 25.32 -20.40
CA LYS A 280 13.61 24.17 -19.97
C LYS A 280 14.23 23.25 -18.90
N THR A 281 15.28 23.70 -18.20
CA THR A 281 15.93 22.97 -17.11
C THR A 281 15.68 23.64 -15.76
N GLU A 282 15.24 22.88 -14.76
CA GLU A 282 15.16 23.30 -13.36
C GLU A 282 16.16 22.47 -12.50
N TYR A 283 16.74 23.10 -11.48
CA TYR A 283 17.59 22.44 -10.48
C TYR A 283 16.91 22.47 -9.12
N TYR A 284 17.10 21.40 -8.34
CA TYR A 284 16.45 21.19 -7.06
C TYR A 284 17.50 20.84 -6.00
N LEU A 285 17.52 21.57 -4.88
CA LEU A 285 18.25 21.20 -3.68
C LEU A 285 17.25 21.01 -2.56
N ASN A 286 17.20 19.82 -1.95
CA ASN A 286 16.27 19.50 -0.89
C ASN A 286 17.04 19.08 0.36
N ALA A 287 16.58 19.54 1.52
CA ALA A 287 17.07 19.16 2.83
C ALA A 287 15.87 18.86 3.74
N GLY A 288 15.96 17.81 4.54
CA GLY A 288 14.93 17.40 5.49
C GLY A 288 15.19 16.00 5.98
N GLY A 289 14.59 15.62 7.09
CA GLY A 289 14.69 14.27 7.62
C GLY A 289 13.75 13.30 6.90
N GLY A 290 14.07 12.02 6.98
CA GLY A 290 13.17 10.91 6.68
C GLY A 290 12.67 10.26 7.97
N PHE A 291 11.49 9.67 7.91
CA PHE A 291 11.01 8.77 8.96
C PHE A 291 10.53 7.47 8.33
N HIS A 292 10.92 6.36 8.94
CA HIS A 292 10.41 5.04 8.65
C HIS A 292 10.06 4.38 9.99
N SER A 293 8.79 4.04 10.18
CA SER A 293 8.40 3.17 11.29
C SER A 293 8.68 1.73 10.89
N ASN A 294 9.24 0.95 11.81
CA ASN A 294 9.30 -0.51 11.65
C ASN A 294 7.89 -1.11 11.82
N ASP A 295 7.73 -2.40 11.51
CA ASP A 295 6.50 -3.15 11.84
C ASP A 295 6.10 -2.87 13.30
N ALA A 296 4.85 -2.45 13.52
CA ALA A 296 4.32 -2.11 14.84
C ALA A 296 4.50 -3.27 15.85
N ARG A 297 4.53 -4.52 15.38
CA ARG A 297 4.83 -5.69 16.21
C ARG A 297 6.26 -5.66 16.77
N GLY A 298 7.19 -5.07 16.05
CA GLY A 298 8.58 -4.88 16.48
C GLY A 298 8.72 -3.88 17.63
N THR A 299 7.72 -3.05 17.90
CA THR A 299 7.74 -2.11 19.04
C THR A 299 7.37 -2.79 20.35
N THR A 300 6.62 -3.91 20.31
CA THR A 300 6.15 -4.62 21.51
C THR A 300 6.73 -6.03 21.66
N ILE A 301 7.47 -6.55 20.67
CA ILE A 301 8.02 -7.91 20.70
C ILE A 301 9.04 -8.07 21.83
N THR A 302 8.82 -9.08 22.67
CA THR A 302 9.75 -9.48 23.74
C THR A 302 10.24 -10.92 23.58
N LEU A 303 9.47 -11.77 22.87
CA LEU A 303 9.78 -13.16 22.61
C LEU A 303 9.65 -13.47 21.12
N ASP A 304 10.62 -14.21 20.59
CA ASP A 304 10.63 -14.69 19.21
C ASP A 304 9.46 -15.66 18.97
N PRO A 305 8.55 -15.38 18.03
CA PRO A 305 7.42 -16.26 17.71
C PRO A 305 7.82 -17.54 16.96
N GLY A 306 9.07 -17.70 16.51
CA GLY A 306 9.50 -18.94 15.88
C GLY A 306 11.02 -19.08 15.71
N ALA A 307 11.64 -19.93 16.51
CA ALA A 307 13.03 -20.36 16.31
C ALA A 307 13.23 -21.37 15.16
N ASP A 308 12.14 -21.89 14.57
CA ASP A 308 12.14 -23.11 13.73
C ASP A 308 11.52 -22.93 12.33
N ILE A 309 11.32 -21.70 11.83
CA ILE A 309 11.03 -21.48 10.40
C ILE A 309 12.19 -20.71 9.80
N GLY A 310 12.92 -21.34 8.87
CA GLY A 310 14.14 -20.82 8.24
C GLY A 310 14.00 -19.52 7.43
N GLU A 311 12.86 -18.83 7.52
CA GLU A 311 12.75 -17.41 7.19
C GLU A 311 12.73 -16.59 8.48
N ASN A 312 13.89 -16.00 8.79
CA ASN A 312 13.88 -14.63 9.30
C ASN A 312 13.01 -13.83 8.33
N LEU A 313 11.71 -13.67 8.61
CA LEU A 313 11.02 -12.45 8.25
C LEU A 313 11.88 -11.38 8.90
N SER A 314 12.74 -10.77 8.11
CA SER A 314 13.68 -9.76 8.57
C SER A 314 12.85 -8.62 9.15
N ALA A 315 12.56 -8.69 10.44
CA ALA A 315 12.96 -7.63 11.32
C ALA A 315 14.39 -7.32 10.91
N GLY A 316 14.57 -6.16 10.26
CA GLY A 316 15.89 -5.66 9.93
C GLY A 316 16.81 -5.79 11.15
N PRO A 317 18.11 -5.96 10.91
CA PRO A 317 19.06 -6.54 11.86
C PRO A 317 18.86 -5.99 13.27
N SER A 318 18.60 -6.90 14.21
CA SER A 318 18.68 -6.66 15.65
C SER A 318 20.05 -6.07 15.98
N ALA A 319 20.12 -4.75 16.02
CA ALA A 319 21.28 -4.03 16.48
C ALA A 319 20.81 -2.66 16.99
N TRP A 320 20.82 -2.55 18.32
CA TRP A 320 20.81 -1.34 19.13
C TRP A 320 19.45 -0.77 19.52
N ALA A 321 19.21 -0.83 20.84
CA ALA A 321 18.39 0.07 21.62
C ALA A 321 18.30 1.47 20.97
N GLY A 322 17.11 1.82 20.51
CA GLY A 322 16.83 3.08 19.84
C GLY A 322 15.61 2.93 18.94
N ALA A 323 14.43 2.83 19.54
CA ALA A 323 13.15 2.71 18.82
C ALA A 323 12.83 3.91 17.89
N PHE A 324 13.67 4.95 17.86
CA PHE A 324 13.47 6.13 17.06
C PHE A 324 14.84 6.66 16.58
N GLN A 325 15.17 6.46 15.31
CA GLN A 325 16.25 7.20 14.66
C GLN A 325 15.73 7.81 13.36
N GLY A 326 15.58 9.12 13.37
CA GLY A 326 15.47 9.91 12.15
C GLY A 326 16.83 10.00 11.45
N SER A 327 16.83 9.81 10.14
CA SER A 327 17.97 10.11 9.25
C SER A 327 17.76 11.45 8.57
#